data_AF-A0A1E4SXB4-F1
#
_entry.id   AF-A0A1E4SXB4-F1
#
_cell.length_a   1.000
_cell.length_b   1.000
_cell.length_c   1.000
_cell.angle_alpha   90.00
_cell.angle_beta   90.00
_cell.angle_gamma   90.00
#
_symmetry.space_group_name_H-M   'P 1'
#
loop_
_entity.id
_entity.type
_entity.pdbx_description
1 polymer ?
#
loop_
_entity_poly.entity_id
_entity_poly.type
_entity_poly.pdbx_seq_one_letter_code
_entity_poly.pdbx_strand_id
1 'polypeptide(L)'
;MQSLPSEPPSLDSTCYICLMGHGELAPLCNKLESQDFIKPCQCSFLVHRKCFISWVSSVIIQNGNGRNFDTDQQQQQQVQQLQEQQVRQQVETQVPLQPAGNGNPEEQTYFVAVVGRILALTMRIPSLTTPVSPQQQQQFTTPPTTTTDEQPTPPSPSPTPIPTPTPSPTLRNIKVAVTQCPQCKRRIILSSPTSKSVNFQTQLDQIITEAAKTITLSTTYCSIGAIVTSLVIAGVGSVGLGVLNIIAPINVQMSLFDTGLSTSGGGRGLLYRGGLGILNGFRGVNVGSNGLISNGNLSNDGIIMNLVERGVLPMSRFYGVTCSVALYLFYLRHGDYFDNNFIKIAFRMLPFIISGVGLRENDDFITSGGKSPFLKLSATKKIILLTLPLRGIYKLFYNLGLNRIYYKWCKKVQPCLIADSLSFKELERMEKETEEDYEADLIAQEKRRNEMKQENNGNKLINLMQKLIRIILPKLSISNLKRLKREIINCFKTNYGLVFRKTNIFLYISTTLTWPIAGRIISSFLLSKIPQMNGFLNKFTDTPDEGEFLRNIIGCCLVVLLKDGVNLYFNYCRYCQLRDMDVVKM
;
A
#
# COMPACT_ATOMS: atom_id res chain seq x y z
N MET A 1 -32.54 -2.87 -8.32
CA MET A 1 -33.36 -3.05 -7.11
C MET A 1 -33.67 -1.65 -6.61
N GLN A 2 -34.89 -1.16 -6.85
CA GLN A 2 -35.35 0.09 -6.24
C GLN A 2 -35.85 -0.27 -4.84
N SER A 3 -35.30 0.36 -3.81
CA SER A 3 -35.87 0.30 -2.47
C SER A 3 -37.31 0.80 -2.55
N LEU A 4 -38.30 -0.02 -2.18
CA LEU A 4 -39.66 0.45 -1.93
C LEU A 4 -39.60 1.68 -1.01
N PRO A 5 -40.38 2.74 -1.30
CA PRO A 5 -40.34 3.98 -0.54
C PRO A 5 -40.63 3.64 0.92
N SER A 6 -39.64 3.86 1.79
CA SER A 6 -39.87 3.84 3.23
C SER A 6 -40.89 4.94 3.55
N GLU A 7 -41.80 4.67 4.48
CA GLU A 7 -42.64 5.72 5.05
C GLU A 7 -41.75 6.93 5.41
N PRO A 8 -42.20 8.16 5.10
CA PRO A 8 -41.43 9.35 5.43
C PRO A 8 -41.13 9.31 6.93
N PRO A 9 -39.87 9.55 7.33
CA PRO A 9 -39.50 9.47 8.74
C PRO A 9 -40.34 10.48 9.54
N SER A 10 -40.73 10.12 10.76
CA SER A 10 -41.45 11.03 11.65
C SER A 10 -40.64 12.31 11.86
N LEU A 11 -41.29 13.45 12.11
CA LEU A 11 -40.60 14.72 12.36
C LEU A 11 -39.58 14.62 13.53
N ASP A 12 -39.83 13.72 14.47
CA ASP A 12 -38.95 13.45 15.63
C ASP A 12 -37.79 12.48 15.34
N SER A 13 -37.58 12.12 14.08
CA SER A 13 -36.49 11.23 13.70
C SER A 13 -35.13 11.92 13.86
N THR A 14 -34.25 11.33 14.66
CA THR A 14 -32.87 11.78 14.86
C THR A 14 -31.90 10.73 14.33
N CYS A 15 -30.83 11.18 13.68
CA CYS A 15 -29.77 10.31 13.20
C CYS A 15 -28.94 9.82 14.38
N TYR A 16 -28.81 8.50 14.58
CA TYR A 16 -28.04 7.94 15.69
C TYR A 16 -26.55 8.31 15.68
N ILE A 17 -25.98 8.63 14.50
CA ILE A 17 -24.54 8.90 14.36
C ILE A 17 -24.21 10.37 14.60
N CYS A 18 -24.93 11.30 13.95
CA CYS A 18 -24.65 12.73 14.07
C CYS A 18 -25.60 13.48 15.01
N LEU A 19 -26.61 12.80 15.56
CA LEU A 19 -27.62 13.31 16.48
C LEU A 19 -28.55 14.40 15.92
N MET A 20 -28.36 14.81 14.67
CA MET A 20 -29.20 15.79 13.98
C MET A 20 -30.57 15.20 13.61
N GLY A 21 -31.61 16.02 13.75
CA GLY A 21 -33.00 15.70 13.46
C GLY A 21 -33.40 15.89 11.98
N HIS A 22 -34.63 15.50 11.65
CA HIS A 22 -35.20 15.73 10.32
C HIS A 22 -35.36 17.24 10.03
N GLY A 23 -34.60 17.73 9.05
CA GLY A 23 -34.60 19.14 8.64
C GLY A 23 -33.35 19.92 9.09
N GLU A 24 -32.54 19.34 9.98
CA GLU A 24 -31.22 19.86 10.31
C GLU A 24 -30.18 19.39 9.29
N LEU A 25 -29.12 20.17 9.11
CA LEU A 25 -28.04 19.82 8.18
C LEU A 25 -27.07 18.85 8.86
N ALA A 26 -26.91 17.66 8.28
CA ALA A 26 -25.90 16.71 8.72
C ALA A 26 -24.49 17.22 8.32
N PRO A 27 -23.43 16.91 9.10
CA PRO A 27 -22.10 17.44 8.85
C PRO A 27 -21.60 17.16 7.43
N LEU A 28 -21.21 18.22 6.71
CA LEU A 28 -20.75 18.18 5.30
C LEU A 28 -21.73 17.50 4.32
N CYS A 29 -23.01 17.48 4.64
CA CYS A 29 -24.08 17.00 3.77
C CYS A 29 -24.81 18.18 3.15
N ASN A 30 -25.33 18.01 1.94
CA ASN A 30 -26.31 18.97 1.41
C ASN A 30 -27.70 18.70 2.02
N LYS A 31 -28.66 19.59 1.75
CA LYS A 31 -30.02 19.49 2.29
C LYS A 31 -30.72 18.19 1.89
N LEU A 32 -30.54 17.72 0.65
CA LEU A 32 -31.13 16.45 0.19
C LEU A 32 -30.50 15.23 0.89
N GLU A 33 -29.19 15.21 1.03
CA GLU A 33 -28.45 14.13 1.70
C GLU A 33 -28.76 14.08 3.21
N SER A 34 -29.04 15.23 3.82
CA SER A 34 -29.46 15.32 5.22
C SER A 34 -30.90 14.86 5.44
N GLN A 35 -31.70 14.76 4.38
CA GLN A 35 -33.07 14.22 4.44
C GLN A 35 -33.12 12.73 4.08
N ASP A 36 -32.02 12.15 3.56
CA ASP A 36 -31.94 10.74 3.17
C ASP A 36 -31.63 9.85 4.39
N PHE A 37 -32.68 9.49 5.13
CA PHE A 37 -32.60 8.54 6.23
C PHE A 37 -32.73 7.10 5.74
N ILE A 38 -31.94 6.22 6.34
CA ILE A 38 -32.04 4.77 6.16
C ILE A 38 -32.17 4.07 7.51
N LYS A 39 -32.89 2.95 7.50
CA LYS A 39 -33.07 2.07 8.66
C LYS A 39 -32.38 0.74 8.38
N PRO A 40 -31.05 0.62 8.63
CA PRO A 40 -30.29 -0.56 8.24
C PRO A 40 -30.54 -1.79 9.13
N CYS A 41 -31.28 -1.64 10.23
CA CYS A 41 -31.66 -2.73 11.13
C CYS A 41 -33.12 -2.55 11.56
N GLN A 42 -33.82 -3.63 11.90
CA GLN A 42 -35.21 -3.58 12.37
C GLN A 42 -35.39 -2.80 13.70
N CYS A 43 -34.34 -2.65 14.52
CA CYS A 43 -34.39 -1.86 15.77
C CYS A 43 -34.56 -0.35 15.49
N SER A 44 -34.55 0.49 16.52
CA SER A 44 -34.68 1.96 16.37
C SER A 44 -33.42 2.64 15.79
N PHE A 45 -32.56 1.90 15.09
CA PHE A 45 -31.34 2.43 14.51
C PHE A 45 -31.65 3.10 13.18
N LEU A 46 -31.91 4.40 13.24
CA LEU A 46 -32.18 5.29 12.11
C LEU A 46 -31.00 6.24 11.94
N VAL A 47 -30.53 6.40 10.71
CA VAL A 47 -29.31 7.17 10.41
C VAL A 47 -29.41 7.79 9.03
N HIS A 48 -28.78 8.95 8.82
CA HIS A 48 -28.56 9.47 7.47
C HIS A 48 -27.72 8.47 6.67
N ARG A 49 -28.08 8.23 5.40
CA ARG A 49 -27.34 7.32 4.50
C ARG A 49 -25.85 7.65 4.47
N LYS A 50 -25.51 8.93 4.38
CA LYS A 50 -24.11 9.39 4.30
C LYS A 50 -23.35 9.19 5.61
N CYS A 51 -23.97 9.44 6.76
CA CYS A 51 -23.39 9.15 8.07
C CYS A 51 -23.15 7.64 8.23
N PHE A 52 -24.09 6.81 7.81
CA PHE A 52 -23.96 5.35 7.85
C PHE A 52 -22.82 4.85 6.97
N ILE A 53 -22.71 5.32 5.72
CA ILE A 53 -21.60 4.95 4.82
C ILE A 53 -20.26 5.37 5.43
N SER A 54 -20.17 6.58 5.99
CA SER A 54 -18.97 7.07 6.68
C SER A 54 -18.56 6.14 7.83
N TRP A 55 -19.51 5.78 8.70
CA TRP A 55 -19.29 4.87 9.83
C TRP A 55 -18.91 3.45 9.39
N VAL A 56 -19.63 2.87 8.43
CA VAL A 56 -19.28 1.54 7.90
C VAL A 56 -17.90 1.57 7.28
N SER A 57 -17.58 2.61 6.53
CA SER A 57 -16.29 2.75 5.87
C SER A 57 -15.14 2.82 6.89
N SER A 58 -15.32 3.56 8.00
CA SER A 58 -14.31 3.61 9.07
C SER A 58 -14.14 2.25 9.75
N VAL A 59 -15.23 1.52 10.01
CA VAL A 59 -15.18 0.15 10.57
C VAL A 59 -14.46 -0.82 9.62
N ILE A 60 -14.78 -0.80 8.33
CA ILE A 60 -14.13 -1.67 7.32
C ILE A 60 -12.63 -1.35 7.22
N ILE A 61 -12.25 -0.07 7.28
CA ILE A 61 -10.85 0.36 7.23
C ILE A 61 -10.10 -0.06 8.49
N GLN A 62 -10.68 0.15 9.68
CA GLN A 62 -10.09 -0.24 10.95
C GLN A 62 -9.89 -1.76 11.04
N ASN A 63 -10.92 -2.54 10.73
CA ASN A 63 -10.83 -4.00 10.75
C ASN A 63 -9.81 -4.49 9.72
N GLY A 64 -9.76 -3.87 8.54
CA GLY A 64 -8.82 -4.19 7.49
C GLY A 64 -7.33 -3.95 7.83
N ASN A 65 -7.03 -3.18 8.88
CA ASN A 65 -5.67 -2.88 9.32
C ASN A 65 -5.20 -3.72 10.52
N GLY A 66 -6.09 -4.49 11.17
CA GLY A 66 -5.74 -5.13 12.45
C GLY A 66 -6.32 -6.52 12.72
N ARG A 67 -7.36 -6.97 12.02
CA ARG A 67 -7.91 -8.32 12.20
C ARG A 67 -8.46 -8.84 10.88
N ASN A 68 -8.05 -10.06 10.52
CA ASN A 68 -8.59 -10.76 9.37
C ASN A 68 -10.09 -10.98 9.59
N PHE A 69 -10.91 -10.08 9.04
CA PHE A 69 -12.33 -10.33 8.84
C PHE A 69 -12.54 -11.65 8.07
N ASP A 70 -11.58 -12.01 7.20
CA ASP A 70 -11.52 -13.31 6.53
C ASP A 70 -11.28 -14.46 7.52
N THR A 71 -10.57 -14.26 8.64
CA THR A 71 -10.42 -15.29 9.68
C THR A 71 -11.70 -15.42 10.47
N ASP A 72 -12.40 -14.34 10.81
CA ASP A 72 -13.71 -14.44 11.46
C ASP A 72 -14.75 -15.08 10.51
N GLN A 73 -14.68 -14.79 9.21
CA GLN A 73 -15.55 -15.38 8.20
C GLN A 73 -15.20 -16.84 7.91
N GLN A 74 -13.92 -17.19 7.83
CA GLN A 74 -13.44 -18.58 7.72
C GLN A 74 -13.77 -19.38 8.97
N GLN A 75 -13.55 -18.81 10.16
CA GLN A 75 -13.87 -19.45 11.43
C GLN A 75 -15.38 -19.65 11.56
N GLN A 76 -16.21 -18.72 11.06
CA GLN A 76 -17.66 -18.93 10.99
C GLN A 76 -18.08 -19.94 9.94
N GLN A 77 -17.47 -19.96 8.75
CA GLN A 77 -17.72 -21.02 7.76
C GLN A 77 -17.30 -22.38 8.32
N GLN A 78 -16.21 -22.43 9.07
CA GLN A 78 -15.72 -23.64 9.73
C GLN A 78 -16.67 -24.07 10.86
N VAL A 79 -17.19 -23.13 11.65
CA VAL A 79 -18.23 -23.41 12.67
C VAL A 79 -19.53 -23.88 12.02
N GLN A 80 -19.93 -23.30 10.89
CA GLN A 80 -21.13 -23.70 10.16
C GLN A 80 -20.97 -25.09 9.53
N GLN A 81 -19.80 -25.39 8.95
CA GLN A 81 -19.45 -26.73 8.46
C GLN A 81 -19.40 -27.75 9.60
N LEU A 82 -18.87 -27.38 10.77
CA LEU A 82 -18.87 -28.23 11.96
C LEU A 82 -20.29 -28.50 12.46
N GLN A 83 -21.17 -27.50 12.47
CA GLN A 83 -22.58 -27.69 12.80
C GLN A 83 -23.28 -28.62 11.80
N GLU A 84 -23.05 -28.45 10.49
CA GLU A 84 -23.59 -29.36 9.47
C GLU A 84 -23.06 -30.78 9.63
N GLN A 85 -21.79 -30.96 9.98
CA GLN A 85 -21.21 -32.28 10.28
C GLN A 85 -21.82 -32.91 11.53
N GLN A 86 -22.05 -32.13 12.60
CA GLN A 86 -22.71 -32.61 13.82
C GLN A 86 -24.15 -33.04 13.55
N VAL A 87 -24.89 -32.28 12.74
CA VAL A 87 -26.26 -32.65 12.32
C VAL A 87 -26.23 -33.94 11.49
N ARG A 88 -25.28 -34.10 10.57
CA ARG A 88 -25.12 -35.35 9.80
C ARG A 88 -24.81 -36.55 10.69
N GLN A 89 -23.91 -36.41 11.67
CA GLN A 89 -23.58 -37.48 12.61
C GLN A 89 -24.78 -37.88 13.48
N GLN A 90 -25.59 -36.91 13.93
CA GLN A 90 -26.81 -37.21 14.69
C GLN A 90 -27.85 -37.97 13.85
N VAL A 91 -27.93 -37.68 12.55
CA VAL A 91 -28.82 -38.41 11.63
C VAL A 91 -28.28 -39.82 11.35
N GLU A 92 -26.97 -40.01 11.20
CA GLU A 92 -26.35 -41.34 11.00
C GLU A 92 -26.41 -42.22 12.26
N THR A 93 -26.41 -41.64 13.46
CA THR A 93 -26.49 -42.40 14.72
C THR A 93 -27.91 -42.94 15.01
N GLN A 94 -28.92 -42.55 14.22
CA GLN A 94 -30.28 -43.11 14.32
C GLN A 94 -30.54 -44.29 13.39
N VAL A 95 -29.52 -44.83 12.72
CA VAL A 95 -29.66 -46.10 11.99
C VAL A 95 -29.70 -47.25 13.01
N PRO A 96 -30.77 -48.07 13.05
CA PRO A 96 -30.88 -49.18 14.00
C PRO A 96 -29.75 -50.18 13.82
N LEU A 97 -29.08 -50.53 14.92
CA LEU A 97 -28.07 -51.57 15.02
C LEU A 97 -28.60 -52.88 14.40
N GLN A 98 -27.98 -53.33 13.31
CA GLN A 98 -27.97 -54.74 12.95
C GLN A 98 -27.02 -55.49 13.89
N PRO A 99 -27.37 -56.72 14.33
CA PRO A 99 -26.60 -57.47 15.30
C PRO A 99 -25.26 -57.94 14.74
N ALA A 100 -24.26 -57.87 15.63
CA ALA A 100 -22.86 -58.16 15.39
C ALA A 100 -22.60 -59.59 14.87
N GLY A 101 -21.87 -59.67 13.76
CA GLY A 101 -21.20 -60.88 13.31
C GLY A 101 -19.80 -60.96 13.92
N ASN A 102 -19.53 -62.07 14.61
CA ASN A 102 -18.24 -62.43 15.17
C ASN A 102 -17.14 -62.52 14.09
N GLY A 103 -16.03 -61.82 14.30
CA GLY A 103 -14.81 -61.97 13.50
C GLY A 103 -13.57 -61.56 14.32
N ASN A 104 -12.65 -62.51 14.47
CA ASN A 104 -11.39 -62.43 15.23
C ASN A 104 -10.47 -61.25 14.84
N PRO A 105 -9.65 -60.74 15.78
CA PRO A 105 -8.60 -59.78 15.48
C PRO A 105 -7.24 -60.50 15.38
N GLU A 106 -6.72 -60.71 14.19
CA GLU A 106 -5.30 -60.97 13.99
C GLU A 106 -4.78 -60.19 12.78
N GLU A 107 -3.57 -59.63 12.98
CA GLU A 107 -2.68 -59.00 11.99
C GLU A 107 -3.02 -57.58 11.49
N GLN A 108 -2.29 -56.58 11.98
CA GLN A 108 -1.26 -55.86 11.20
C GLN A 108 -0.77 -54.60 11.97
N THR A 109 0.40 -54.71 12.61
CA THR A 109 1.03 -53.60 13.32
C THR A 109 2.49 -53.42 12.89
N TYR A 110 2.78 -53.02 11.65
CA TYR A 110 4.14 -52.54 11.31
C TYR A 110 4.12 -51.57 10.12
N PHE A 111 3.91 -50.26 10.37
CA PHE A 111 4.44 -49.21 9.45
C PHE A 111 4.64 -47.81 10.07
N VAL A 112 4.72 -47.65 11.40
CA VAL A 112 4.86 -46.32 12.05
C VAL A 112 6.14 -46.14 12.88
N ALA A 113 7.03 -47.14 12.95
CA ALA A 113 8.20 -47.10 13.83
C ALA A 113 9.45 -46.38 13.30
N VAL A 114 9.46 -45.85 12.07
CA VAL A 114 10.68 -45.27 11.46
C VAL A 114 10.70 -43.72 11.44
N VAL A 115 9.55 -43.06 11.59
CA VAL A 115 9.48 -41.57 11.58
C VAL A 115 9.59 -40.95 12.98
N GLY A 116 9.34 -41.73 14.04
CA GLY A 116 9.35 -41.22 15.43
C GLY A 116 10.71 -41.10 16.11
N ARG A 117 11.80 -41.67 15.57
CA ARG A 117 13.10 -41.72 16.25
C ARG A 117 14.09 -40.61 15.86
N ILE A 118 13.79 -39.80 14.85
CA ILE A 118 14.66 -38.69 14.42
C ILE A 118 14.30 -37.36 15.10
N LEU A 119 13.10 -37.22 15.69
CA LEU A 119 12.67 -35.98 16.35
C LEU A 119 12.97 -35.89 17.86
N ALA A 120 13.53 -36.93 18.48
CA ALA A 120 13.67 -37.02 19.94
C ALA A 120 15.05 -36.63 20.51
N LEU A 121 15.99 -36.12 19.69
CA LEU A 121 17.37 -35.86 20.12
C LEU A 121 17.76 -34.37 20.22
N THR A 122 16.85 -33.44 20.03
CA THR A 122 17.12 -32.03 20.28
C THR A 122 15.97 -31.43 21.08
N MET A 123 16.26 -31.06 22.34
CA MET A 123 15.61 -30.08 23.22
C MET A 123 15.40 -30.66 24.62
N ARG A 124 16.34 -30.36 25.53
CA ARG A 124 16.21 -30.60 26.97
C ARG A 124 16.65 -29.34 27.72
N ILE A 125 15.69 -28.50 28.11
CA ILE A 125 15.85 -27.46 29.14
C ILE A 125 14.57 -27.47 29.99
N PRO A 126 14.64 -27.37 31.33
CA PRO A 126 13.54 -27.75 32.22
C PRO A 126 12.63 -26.56 32.59
N SER A 127 11.33 -26.83 32.70
CA SER A 127 10.33 -25.90 33.25
C SER A 127 9.78 -26.44 34.57
N LEU A 128 9.80 -25.58 35.60
CA LEU A 128 9.12 -25.78 36.88
C LEU A 128 7.60 -25.88 36.69
N THR A 129 6.99 -26.87 37.35
CA THR A 129 5.54 -27.10 37.43
C THR A 129 4.97 -26.60 38.75
N THR A 130 3.79 -25.97 38.70
CA THR A 130 2.80 -25.92 39.80
C THR A 130 1.43 -26.36 39.27
N PRO A 131 0.59 -27.05 40.06
CA PRO A 131 -0.60 -27.73 39.57
C PRO A 131 -1.90 -26.90 39.74
N VAL A 132 -2.85 -27.10 38.82
CA VAL A 132 -4.24 -26.60 38.92
C VAL A 132 -5.20 -27.78 38.75
N SER A 133 -6.18 -27.87 39.66
CA SER A 133 -7.23 -28.89 39.79
C SER A 133 -8.26 -28.91 38.65
N PRO A 134 -8.98 -30.03 38.45
CA PRO A 134 -10.06 -30.14 37.46
C PRO A 134 -11.45 -29.77 38.04
N GLN A 135 -12.25 -29.05 37.24
CA GLN A 135 -13.67 -28.79 37.48
C GLN A 135 -14.58 -29.81 36.77
N GLN A 136 -15.70 -30.08 37.43
CA GLN A 136 -16.78 -31.00 37.12
C GLN A 136 -17.55 -30.65 35.84
N GLN A 137 -17.92 -31.68 35.06
CA GLN A 137 -18.95 -31.61 34.02
C GLN A 137 -20.33 -31.94 34.61
N GLN A 138 -21.31 -31.08 34.39
CA GLN A 138 -22.73 -31.34 34.65
C GLN A 138 -23.42 -31.83 33.37
N GLN A 139 -24.18 -32.92 33.51
CA GLN A 139 -25.06 -33.50 32.50
C GLN A 139 -26.40 -32.74 32.44
N PHE A 140 -26.93 -32.53 31.24
CA PHE A 140 -28.32 -32.13 31.00
C PHE A 140 -29.10 -33.29 30.36
N THR A 141 -30.23 -33.64 30.97
CA THR A 141 -31.21 -34.63 30.51
C THR A 141 -32.30 -33.97 29.65
N THR A 142 -32.72 -34.62 28.56
CA THR A 142 -33.88 -34.27 27.72
C THR A 142 -35.14 -35.07 28.12
N PRO A 143 -36.36 -34.57 27.82
CA PRO A 143 -37.63 -35.24 28.14
C PRO A 143 -38.15 -36.14 26.99
N PRO A 144 -39.14 -37.04 27.23
CA PRO A 144 -39.61 -38.01 26.26
C PRO A 144 -40.74 -37.48 25.35
N THR A 145 -40.74 -37.98 24.12
CA THR A 145 -41.78 -37.77 23.09
C THR A 145 -42.78 -38.93 23.11
N THR A 146 -44.07 -38.61 23.17
CA THR A 146 -45.18 -39.57 23.10
C THR A 146 -45.66 -39.76 21.67
N THR A 147 -45.91 -41.02 21.33
CA THR A 147 -46.44 -41.60 20.09
C THR A 147 -47.86 -41.13 19.76
N THR A 148 -48.22 -40.99 18.47
CA THR A 148 -49.61 -41.01 18.01
C THR A 148 -49.72 -41.65 16.62
N ASP A 149 -50.78 -42.43 16.47
CA ASP A 149 -51.09 -43.46 15.48
C ASP A 149 -51.28 -43.02 14.02
N GLU A 150 -51.16 -44.05 13.16
CA GLU A 150 -51.49 -44.10 11.74
C GLU A 150 -52.97 -43.84 11.42
N GLN A 151 -53.23 -43.21 10.27
CA GLN A 151 -54.50 -43.37 9.54
C GLN A 151 -54.25 -43.25 8.00
N PRO A 152 -54.94 -44.05 7.15
CA PRO A 152 -54.55 -44.23 5.75
C PRO A 152 -55.18 -43.23 4.77
N THR A 153 -54.48 -43.15 3.62
CA THR A 153 -54.64 -42.32 2.42
C THR A 153 -55.95 -42.46 1.63
N PRO A 154 -56.29 -41.42 0.82
CA PRO A 154 -57.00 -41.56 -0.45
C PRO A 154 -56.19 -41.02 -1.66
N PRO A 155 -56.64 -41.28 -2.91
CA PRO A 155 -55.75 -41.42 -4.06
C PRO A 155 -55.36 -40.13 -4.77
N SER A 156 -54.19 -40.22 -5.39
CA SER A 156 -53.49 -39.26 -6.23
C SER A 156 -54.29 -38.79 -7.45
N PRO A 157 -54.27 -37.47 -7.76
CA PRO A 157 -54.47 -36.96 -9.11
C PRO A 157 -53.15 -36.73 -9.86
N SER A 158 -53.26 -36.94 -11.17
CA SER A 158 -52.27 -36.86 -12.25
C SER A 158 -51.31 -35.66 -12.22
N PRO A 159 -50.05 -35.81 -12.70
CA PRO A 159 -49.04 -34.75 -12.68
C PRO A 159 -49.29 -33.70 -13.77
N THR A 160 -49.57 -32.48 -13.33
CA THR A 160 -49.49 -31.28 -14.18
C THR A 160 -48.02 -31.00 -14.53
N PRO A 161 -47.69 -30.68 -15.79
CA PRO A 161 -46.30 -30.40 -16.19
C PRO A 161 -45.73 -29.23 -15.39
N ILE A 162 -44.63 -29.49 -14.69
CA ILE A 162 -43.84 -28.52 -13.94
C ILE A 162 -43.32 -27.47 -14.94
N PRO A 163 -43.63 -26.18 -14.78
CA PRO A 163 -43.05 -25.15 -15.62
C PRO A 163 -41.53 -25.14 -15.39
N THR A 164 -40.78 -25.28 -16.49
CA THR A 164 -39.33 -25.13 -16.54
C THR A 164 -38.91 -23.89 -15.75
N PRO A 165 -38.04 -24.00 -14.73
CA PRO A 165 -37.61 -22.85 -13.96
C PRO A 165 -36.92 -21.87 -14.90
N THR A 166 -37.57 -20.72 -15.13
CA THR A 166 -36.97 -19.56 -15.78
C THR A 166 -35.62 -19.30 -15.11
N PRO A 167 -34.51 -19.20 -15.88
CA PRO A 167 -33.18 -19.04 -15.29
C PRO A 167 -33.19 -17.81 -14.38
N SER A 168 -33.04 -18.06 -13.08
CA SER A 168 -32.91 -17.02 -12.06
C SER A 168 -31.92 -15.97 -12.54
N PRO A 169 -32.24 -14.67 -12.43
CA PRO A 169 -31.39 -13.60 -12.93
C PRO A 169 -30.01 -13.81 -12.36
N THR A 170 -29.02 -13.93 -13.26
CA THR A 170 -27.62 -14.20 -12.94
C THR A 170 -27.21 -13.32 -11.78
N LEU A 171 -27.06 -13.94 -10.60
CA LEU A 171 -26.69 -13.29 -9.34
C LEU A 171 -25.35 -12.59 -9.61
N ARG A 172 -25.42 -11.29 -9.88
CA ARG A 172 -24.23 -10.47 -10.13
C ARG A 172 -23.32 -10.65 -8.93
N ASN A 173 -22.01 -10.75 -9.18
CA ASN A 173 -20.98 -10.82 -8.16
C ASN A 173 -21.14 -9.64 -7.17
N ILE A 174 -21.85 -9.85 -6.08
CA ILE A 174 -22.09 -8.87 -5.01
C ILE A 174 -21.21 -9.29 -3.85
N LYS A 175 -20.36 -8.38 -3.38
CA LYS A 175 -19.60 -8.62 -2.16
C LYS A 175 -20.48 -8.22 -1.01
N VAL A 176 -20.79 -9.21 -0.17
CA VAL A 176 -21.51 -9.02 1.07
C VAL A 176 -20.51 -8.65 2.16
N ALA A 177 -20.58 -7.42 2.67
CA ALA A 177 -19.90 -7.04 3.90
C ALA A 177 -20.89 -7.16 5.06
N VAL A 178 -20.44 -7.73 6.18
CA VAL A 178 -21.28 -7.88 7.38
C VAL A 178 -20.71 -7.00 8.47
N THR A 179 -21.54 -6.10 9.01
CA THR A 179 -21.21 -5.32 10.20
C THR A 179 -22.24 -5.58 11.29
N GLN A 180 -21.96 -5.23 12.54
CA GLN A 180 -22.92 -5.38 13.65
C GLN A 180 -23.58 -4.03 13.96
N CYS A 181 -24.90 -4.04 14.11
CA CYS A 181 -25.65 -2.88 14.58
C CYS A 181 -25.11 -2.44 15.95
N PRO A 182 -24.76 -1.15 16.15
CA PRO A 182 -24.20 -0.69 17.42
C PRO A 182 -25.17 -0.88 18.59
N GLN A 183 -26.48 -0.74 18.34
CA GLN A 183 -27.55 -0.81 19.34
C GLN A 183 -27.93 -2.23 19.74
N CYS A 184 -28.29 -3.10 18.79
CA CYS A 184 -28.81 -4.44 19.08
C CYS A 184 -27.86 -5.59 18.73
N LYS A 185 -26.66 -5.28 18.23
CA LYS A 185 -25.63 -6.25 17.78
C LYS A 185 -26.03 -7.20 16.64
N ARG A 186 -27.24 -7.09 16.10
CA ARG A 186 -27.67 -7.83 14.91
C ARG A 186 -26.79 -7.52 13.71
N ARG A 187 -26.60 -8.51 12.85
CA ARG A 187 -25.79 -8.40 11.63
C ARG A 187 -26.53 -7.54 10.60
N ILE A 188 -25.82 -6.57 10.03
CA ILE A 188 -26.26 -5.76 8.91
C ILE A 188 -25.49 -6.24 7.69
N ILE A 189 -26.23 -6.70 6.67
CA ILE A 189 -25.68 -7.16 5.40
C ILE A 189 -25.64 -5.99 4.43
N LEU A 190 -24.45 -5.72 3.92
CA LEU A 190 -24.18 -4.65 2.97
C LEU A 190 -23.83 -5.27 1.63
N SER A 191 -24.52 -4.84 0.58
CA SER A 191 -24.14 -5.20 -0.79
C SER A 191 -23.28 -4.10 -1.37
N SER A 192 -22.12 -4.50 -1.91
CA SER A 192 -21.32 -3.62 -2.76
C SER A 192 -21.10 -4.27 -4.12
N PRO A 193 -21.10 -3.49 -5.22
CA PRO A 193 -20.73 -4.01 -6.52
C PRO A 193 -19.28 -4.50 -6.49
N THR A 194 -19.04 -5.77 -6.81
CA THR A 194 -17.65 -6.24 -6.94
C THR A 194 -17.01 -5.57 -8.14
N SER A 195 -15.77 -5.12 -7.96
CA SER A 195 -14.91 -4.78 -9.08
C SER A 195 -13.83 -5.85 -9.15
N LYS A 196 -13.61 -6.41 -10.35
CA LYS A 196 -12.55 -7.41 -10.58
C LYS A 196 -11.19 -6.87 -10.14
N SER A 197 -10.95 -5.58 -10.34
CA SER A 197 -9.70 -4.88 -9.98
C SER A 197 -9.41 -4.91 -8.47
N VAL A 198 -10.42 -4.70 -7.62
CA VAL A 198 -10.22 -4.72 -6.15
C VAL A 198 -10.00 -6.15 -5.64
N ASN A 199 -10.67 -7.14 -6.22
CA ASN A 199 -10.42 -8.54 -5.88
C ASN A 199 -9.00 -8.96 -6.24
N PHE A 200 -8.53 -8.59 -7.44
CA PHE A 200 -7.15 -8.84 -7.87
C PHE A 200 -6.12 -8.19 -6.94
N GLN A 201 -6.34 -6.93 -6.56
CA GLN A 201 -5.46 -6.24 -5.61
C GLN A 201 -5.39 -6.97 -4.26
N THR A 202 -6.54 -7.44 -3.76
CA THR A 202 -6.61 -8.18 -2.48
C THR A 202 -5.84 -9.50 -2.56
N GLN A 203 -5.94 -10.23 -3.67
CA GLN A 203 -5.19 -11.47 -3.89
C GLN A 203 -3.67 -11.21 -3.96
N LEU A 204 -3.25 -10.16 -4.68
CA LEU A 204 -1.84 -9.77 -4.71
C LEU A 204 -1.31 -9.41 -3.32
N ASP A 205 -2.08 -8.66 -2.53
CA ASP A 205 -1.69 -8.29 -1.17
C ASP A 205 -1.54 -9.53 -0.26
N GLN A 206 -2.37 -10.55 -0.43
CA GLN A 206 -2.27 -11.82 0.30
C GLN A 206 -1.00 -12.60 -0.09
N ILE A 207 -0.75 -12.77 -1.40
CA ILE A 207 0.45 -13.49 -1.90
C ILE A 207 1.73 -12.83 -1.38
N ILE A 208 1.79 -11.50 -1.45
CA ILE A 208 2.97 -10.74 -1.00
C ILE A 208 3.16 -10.85 0.51
N THR A 209 2.08 -10.80 1.29
CA THR A 209 2.15 -10.96 2.75
C THR A 209 2.68 -12.33 3.13
N GLU A 210 2.20 -13.40 2.50
CA GLU A 210 2.64 -14.77 2.82
C GLU A 210 4.09 -15.04 2.37
N ALA A 211 4.47 -14.55 1.18
CA ALA A 211 5.87 -14.62 0.73
C ALA A 211 6.80 -13.87 1.70
N ALA A 212 6.39 -12.71 2.19
CA ALA A 212 7.24 -11.90 3.05
C ALA A 212 7.27 -12.36 4.51
N LYS A 213 6.19 -12.96 5.03
CA LYS A 213 6.21 -13.69 6.30
C LYS A 213 7.24 -14.82 6.25
N THR A 214 7.30 -15.55 5.12
CA THR A 214 8.26 -16.64 4.91
C THR A 214 9.71 -16.13 4.96
N ILE A 215 10.01 -15.00 4.30
CA ILE A 215 11.34 -14.36 4.32
C ILE A 215 11.68 -13.78 5.70
N THR A 216 10.69 -13.21 6.40
CA THR A 216 10.93 -12.60 7.71
C THR A 216 11.21 -13.68 8.74
N LEU A 217 10.40 -14.74 8.79
CA LEU A 217 10.59 -15.88 9.68
C LEU A 217 11.93 -16.58 9.47
N SER A 218 12.43 -16.68 8.23
CA SER A 218 13.77 -17.24 8.00
C SER A 218 14.90 -16.36 8.57
N THR A 219 14.67 -15.05 8.73
CA THR A 219 15.67 -14.09 9.17
C THR A 219 15.67 -13.88 10.70
N THR A 220 14.52 -14.03 11.38
CA THR A 220 14.40 -13.79 12.83
C THR A 220 14.96 -14.89 13.73
N TYR A 221 15.27 -16.09 13.21
CA TYR A 221 15.77 -17.21 14.02
C TYR A 221 17.28 -17.15 14.38
N CYS A 222 17.99 -16.05 14.08
CA CYS A 222 19.37 -15.86 14.52
C CYS A 222 19.48 -14.77 15.58
N SER A 223 19.79 -15.17 16.82
CA SER A 223 20.13 -14.30 17.94
C SER A 223 21.52 -13.66 17.78
N ILE A 224 21.77 -12.56 18.51
CA ILE A 224 23.01 -11.75 18.69
C ILE A 224 22.97 -10.38 17.98
N GLY A 225 22.69 -9.31 18.74
CA GLY A 225 22.51 -7.94 18.23
C GLY A 225 23.69 -7.34 17.43
N ALA A 226 24.93 -7.74 17.71
CA ALA A 226 26.09 -7.33 16.92
C ALA A 226 26.14 -8.04 15.56
N ILE A 227 25.87 -9.36 15.54
CA ILE A 227 25.73 -10.13 14.30
C ILE A 227 24.55 -9.60 13.50
N VAL A 228 23.42 -9.30 14.14
CA VAL A 228 22.27 -8.68 13.49
C VAL A 228 22.64 -7.34 12.88
N THR A 229 23.38 -6.48 13.58
CA THR A 229 23.77 -5.16 13.04
C THR A 229 24.72 -5.30 11.85
N SER A 230 25.74 -6.16 11.94
CA SER A 230 26.65 -6.44 10.83
C SER A 230 25.96 -7.10 9.64
N LEU A 231 25.05 -8.05 9.87
CA LEU A 231 24.22 -8.69 8.83
C LEU A 231 23.25 -7.68 8.20
N VAL A 232 22.69 -6.77 8.98
CA VAL A 232 21.83 -5.70 8.45
C VAL A 232 22.66 -4.74 7.61
N ILE A 233 23.85 -4.32 8.05
CA ILE A 233 24.74 -3.45 7.26
C ILE A 233 25.18 -4.15 5.98
N ALA A 234 25.62 -5.41 6.05
CA ALA A 234 26.01 -6.18 4.88
C ALA A 234 24.83 -6.42 3.94
N GLY A 235 23.66 -6.75 4.47
CA GLY A 235 22.42 -6.95 3.71
C GLY A 235 21.97 -5.65 3.02
N VAL A 236 21.89 -4.55 3.76
CA VAL A 236 21.53 -3.23 3.21
C VAL A 236 22.57 -2.74 2.21
N GLY A 237 23.86 -2.97 2.47
CA GLY A 237 24.96 -2.67 1.56
C GLY A 237 24.87 -3.47 0.26
N SER A 238 24.57 -4.76 0.34
CA SER A 238 24.39 -5.63 -0.84
C SER A 238 23.20 -5.20 -1.70
N VAL A 239 22.08 -4.84 -1.06
CA VAL A 239 20.91 -4.27 -1.76
C VAL A 239 21.28 -2.94 -2.41
N GLY A 240 22.01 -2.09 -1.70
CA GLY A 240 22.50 -0.81 -2.22
C GLY A 240 23.42 -0.94 -3.42
N LEU A 241 24.34 -1.91 -3.39
CA LEU A 241 25.22 -2.23 -4.51
C LEU A 241 24.42 -2.77 -5.70
N GLY A 242 23.48 -3.69 -5.47
CA GLY A 242 22.60 -4.22 -6.52
C GLY A 242 21.79 -3.12 -7.20
N VAL A 243 21.23 -2.19 -6.42
CA VAL A 243 20.56 -0.99 -6.94
C VAL A 243 21.52 -0.12 -7.76
N LEU A 244 22.74 0.13 -7.25
CA LEU A 244 23.74 0.93 -7.95
C LEU A 244 24.12 0.30 -9.29
N ASN A 245 24.30 -1.02 -9.36
CA ASN A 245 24.57 -1.72 -10.60
C ASN A 245 23.44 -1.65 -11.62
N ILE A 246 22.20 -1.52 -11.15
CA ILE A 246 21.05 -1.34 -12.03
C ILE A 246 21.00 0.08 -12.58
N ILE A 247 21.25 1.09 -11.74
CA ILE A 247 21.04 2.50 -12.12
C ILE A 247 22.29 3.10 -12.76
N ALA A 248 23.48 2.79 -12.26
CA ALA A 248 24.75 3.44 -12.61
C ALA A 248 25.72 2.49 -13.33
N PRO A 249 26.28 2.89 -14.49
CA PRO A 249 27.38 2.17 -15.11
C PRO A 249 28.65 2.25 -14.24
N ILE A 250 29.58 1.32 -14.45
CA ILE A 250 30.76 1.13 -13.58
C ILE A 250 31.61 2.40 -13.41
N ASN A 251 31.78 3.18 -14.48
CA ASN A 251 32.59 4.42 -14.44
C ASN A 251 31.97 5.48 -13.51
N VAL A 252 30.64 5.58 -13.51
CA VAL A 252 29.89 6.46 -12.61
C VAL A 252 29.99 5.97 -11.17
N GLN A 253 29.93 4.64 -10.95
CA GLN A 253 30.13 4.06 -9.62
C GLN A 253 31.52 4.36 -9.06
N MET A 254 32.57 4.21 -9.88
CA MET A 254 33.95 4.53 -9.49
C MET A 254 34.11 6.03 -9.16
N SER A 255 33.43 6.91 -9.91
CA SER A 255 33.38 8.34 -9.57
C SER A 255 32.62 8.62 -8.26
N LEU A 256 31.62 7.81 -7.89
CA LEU A 256 30.90 7.96 -6.63
C LEU A 256 31.73 7.53 -5.42
N PHE A 257 32.56 6.52 -5.60
CA PHE A 257 33.44 6.00 -4.57
C PHE A 257 34.68 6.87 -4.32
N ASP A 258 34.88 7.94 -5.09
CA ASP A 258 36.06 8.81 -5.03
C ASP A 258 37.38 8.05 -5.17
N THR A 259 37.38 6.90 -5.86
CA THR A 259 38.63 6.27 -6.28
C THR A 259 39.25 7.25 -7.27
N GLY A 260 40.32 7.95 -6.90
CA GLY A 260 41.02 8.97 -7.70
C GLY A 260 41.63 8.46 -9.03
N LEU A 261 41.10 7.36 -9.55
CA LEU A 261 41.34 6.76 -10.85
C LEU A 261 40.60 7.48 -11.98
N SER A 262 39.74 8.48 -11.67
CA SER A 262 39.13 9.30 -12.72
C SER A 262 40.21 9.95 -13.56
N THR A 263 40.33 9.40 -14.75
CA THR A 263 41.20 9.74 -15.88
C THR A 263 40.99 11.19 -16.28
N SER A 264 41.51 12.12 -15.49
CA SER A 264 41.86 13.45 -15.99
C SER A 264 43.07 13.25 -16.91
N GLY A 265 42.84 13.36 -18.22
CA GLY A 265 43.84 13.40 -19.28
C GLY A 265 44.73 14.64 -19.17
N GLY A 266 45.51 14.70 -18.10
CA GLY A 266 46.51 15.72 -17.84
C GLY A 266 47.52 15.14 -16.87
N GLY A 267 48.64 14.65 -17.41
CA GLY A 267 49.72 14.04 -16.65
C GLY A 267 50.23 14.95 -15.53
N ARG A 268 49.80 14.66 -14.30
CA ARG A 268 50.54 14.97 -13.08
C ARG A 268 50.41 13.77 -12.16
N GLY A 269 51.17 12.75 -12.52
CA GLY A 269 51.47 11.64 -11.63
C GLY A 269 52.23 12.13 -10.40
N LEU A 270 51.98 11.42 -9.31
CA LEU A 270 52.90 11.17 -8.20
C LEU A 270 53.49 12.41 -7.50
N LEU A 271 52.90 12.77 -6.34
CA LEU A 271 53.65 13.05 -5.10
C LEU A 271 52.69 13.22 -3.89
N TYR A 272 51.77 12.27 -3.68
CA TYR A 272 51.23 12.03 -2.33
C TYR A 272 51.90 10.77 -1.77
N ARG A 273 53.20 10.91 -1.50
CA ARG A 273 54.01 9.98 -0.70
C ARG A 273 54.71 10.81 0.38
N GLY A 274 53.97 11.14 1.43
CA GLY A 274 54.51 11.84 2.59
C GLY A 274 53.40 12.14 3.57
N GLY A 275 53.20 11.26 4.56
CA GLY A 275 52.22 11.53 5.62
C GLY A 275 51.71 10.36 6.45
N LEU A 276 52.21 9.14 6.27
CA LEU A 276 51.94 8.03 7.19
C LEU A 276 53.14 7.08 7.23
N GLY A 277 54.25 7.62 7.70
CA GLY A 277 55.47 6.87 7.95
C GLY A 277 55.50 6.28 9.36
N ILE A 278 54.53 5.47 9.77
CA ILE A 278 54.70 4.43 10.83
C ILE A 278 53.63 3.34 10.60
N LEU A 279 53.86 2.44 9.64
CA LEU A 279 53.40 1.04 9.62
C LEU A 279 54.02 0.38 8.38
N ASN A 280 55.33 0.16 8.45
CA ASN A 280 56.08 -0.62 7.48
C ASN A 280 55.72 -2.10 7.61
N GLY A 281 55.26 -2.72 6.52
CA GLY A 281 55.08 -4.18 6.49
C GLY A 281 54.55 -4.79 5.20
N PHE A 282 53.83 -4.06 4.34
CA PHE A 282 53.36 -4.61 3.06
C PHE A 282 54.08 -4.00 1.87
N ARG A 283 55.00 -4.81 1.34
CA ARG A 283 55.78 -4.62 0.11
C ARG A 283 54.84 -4.29 -1.06
N GLY A 284 55.19 -3.25 -1.81
CA GLY A 284 54.45 -2.80 -2.99
C GLY A 284 54.31 -3.91 -4.03
N VAL A 285 53.07 -4.32 -4.25
CA VAL A 285 52.69 -5.00 -5.49
C VAL A 285 52.46 -3.90 -6.52
N ASN A 286 53.36 -3.82 -7.49
CA ASN A 286 53.15 -3.06 -8.71
C ASN A 286 52.02 -3.75 -9.48
N VAL A 287 50.77 -3.34 -9.23
CA VAL A 287 49.63 -3.83 -10.00
C VAL A 287 49.70 -3.16 -11.37
N GLY A 288 50.38 -3.80 -12.31
CA GLY A 288 50.32 -3.42 -13.70
C GLY A 288 48.86 -3.46 -14.17
N SER A 289 48.39 -2.34 -14.72
CA SER A 289 47.04 -2.13 -15.25
C SER A 289 46.62 -3.17 -16.30
N ASN A 290 47.58 -3.94 -16.82
CA ASN A 290 47.39 -4.91 -17.89
C ASN A 290 47.00 -6.32 -17.40
N GLY A 291 47.02 -6.59 -16.09
CA GLY A 291 46.68 -7.92 -15.52
C GLY A 291 45.24 -8.10 -15.04
N LEU A 292 44.44 -7.03 -14.98
CA LEU A 292 43.05 -7.07 -14.49
C LEU A 292 42.02 -7.43 -15.57
N ILE A 293 42.44 -7.53 -16.83
CA ILE A 293 41.59 -7.92 -17.96
C ILE A 293 42.00 -9.33 -18.42
N SER A 294 42.03 -10.27 -17.49
CA SER A 294 42.12 -11.70 -17.83
C SER A 294 40.70 -12.21 -18.12
N ASN A 295 40.22 -12.02 -19.35
CA ASN A 295 39.19 -12.71 -20.15
C ASN A 295 37.99 -13.48 -19.52
N GLY A 296 37.74 -13.40 -18.22
CA GLY A 296 36.50 -13.85 -17.60
C GLY A 296 35.50 -12.70 -17.59
N ASN A 297 34.25 -12.98 -17.96
CA ASN A 297 33.10 -12.09 -17.76
C ASN A 297 32.86 -11.85 -16.24
N LEU A 298 33.80 -11.18 -15.58
CA LEU A 298 33.63 -10.79 -14.19
C LEU A 298 32.47 -9.80 -14.15
N SER A 299 31.45 -10.14 -13.36
CA SER A 299 30.36 -9.21 -13.09
C SER A 299 30.91 -7.92 -12.49
N ASN A 300 30.21 -6.80 -12.68
CA ASN A 300 30.57 -5.50 -12.09
C ASN A 300 30.80 -5.61 -10.57
N ASP A 301 30.02 -6.48 -9.90
CA ASP A 301 30.20 -6.83 -8.48
C ASP A 301 31.58 -7.38 -8.17
N GLY A 302 32.06 -8.32 -8.99
CA GLY A 302 33.38 -8.92 -8.83
C GLY A 302 34.50 -7.88 -8.95
N ILE A 303 34.37 -6.91 -9.86
CA ILE A 303 35.36 -5.84 -10.03
C ILE A 303 35.42 -4.95 -8.78
N ILE A 304 34.26 -4.50 -8.28
CA ILE A 304 34.19 -3.60 -7.12
C ILE A 304 34.67 -4.32 -5.86
N MET A 305 34.24 -5.56 -5.63
CA MET A 305 34.70 -6.35 -4.48
C MET A 305 36.20 -6.62 -4.54
N ASN A 306 36.76 -6.88 -5.73
CA ASN A 306 38.20 -7.05 -5.89
C ASN A 306 38.99 -5.77 -5.53
N LEU A 307 38.45 -4.59 -5.86
CA LEU A 307 39.06 -3.30 -5.49
C LEU A 307 39.00 -3.03 -3.99
N VAL A 308 37.91 -3.46 -3.34
CA VAL A 308 37.76 -3.42 -1.88
C VAL A 308 38.75 -4.36 -1.21
N GLU A 309 38.86 -5.60 -1.68
CA GLU A 309 39.81 -6.62 -1.17
C GLU A 309 41.26 -6.18 -1.33
N ARG A 310 41.59 -5.50 -2.43
CA ARG A 310 42.93 -4.92 -2.67
C ARG A 310 43.21 -3.67 -1.81
N GLY A 311 42.25 -3.20 -1.02
CA GLY A 311 42.40 -2.00 -0.20
C GLY A 311 42.45 -0.69 -1.00
N VAL A 312 42.12 -0.71 -2.30
CA VAL A 312 42.06 0.49 -3.15
C VAL A 312 40.85 1.33 -2.78
N LEU A 313 39.73 0.68 -2.45
CA LEU A 313 38.53 1.32 -1.98
C LEU A 313 38.38 1.10 -0.46
N PRO A 314 38.48 2.15 0.38
CA PRO A 314 38.27 2.00 1.82
C PRO A 314 36.86 1.46 2.12
N MET A 315 36.81 0.40 2.94
CA MET A 315 35.57 -0.31 3.28
C MET A 315 34.49 0.62 3.85
N SER A 316 34.89 1.63 4.63
CA SER A 316 33.98 2.63 5.21
C SER A 316 33.29 3.48 4.15
N ARG A 317 33.99 3.85 3.06
CA ARG A 317 33.40 4.58 1.93
C ARG A 317 32.49 3.68 1.11
N PHE A 318 32.93 2.44 0.86
CA PHE A 318 32.12 1.45 0.16
C PHE A 318 30.77 1.25 0.87
N TYR A 319 30.76 0.88 2.15
CA TYR A 319 29.52 0.72 2.92
C TYR A 319 28.78 2.04 3.12
N GLY A 320 29.51 3.14 3.30
CA GLY A 320 28.92 4.48 3.41
C GLY A 320 28.05 4.80 2.20
N VAL A 321 28.56 4.61 0.98
CA VAL A 321 27.82 4.89 -0.25
C VAL A 321 26.71 3.85 -0.49
N THR A 322 27.04 2.55 -0.43
CA THR A 322 26.07 1.48 -0.75
C THR A 322 24.90 1.45 0.24
N CYS A 323 25.17 1.49 1.55
CA CYS A 323 24.10 1.55 2.55
C CYS A 323 23.29 2.85 2.44
N SER A 324 23.94 3.98 2.19
CA SER A 324 23.23 5.26 2.03
C SER A 324 22.28 5.25 0.83
N VAL A 325 22.63 4.61 -0.28
CA VAL A 325 21.73 4.50 -1.44
C VAL A 325 20.48 3.69 -1.10
N ALA A 326 20.64 2.52 -0.49
CA ALA A 326 19.50 1.67 -0.08
C ALA A 326 18.61 2.40 0.95
N LEU A 327 19.23 2.99 1.97
CA LEU A 327 18.53 3.75 3.01
C LEU A 327 17.84 5.00 2.47
N TYR A 328 18.47 5.70 1.52
CA TYR A 328 17.89 6.87 0.89
C TYR A 328 16.70 6.52 0.00
N LEU A 329 16.78 5.42 -0.77
CA LEU A 329 15.62 4.92 -1.52
C LEU A 329 14.45 4.55 -0.60
N PHE A 330 14.76 3.86 0.52
CA PHE A 330 13.76 3.56 1.52
C PHE A 330 13.12 4.85 2.07
N TYR A 331 13.93 5.86 2.42
CA TYR A 331 13.44 7.14 2.92
C TYR A 331 12.68 7.97 1.89
N LEU A 332 13.06 7.92 0.61
CA LEU A 332 12.30 8.57 -0.47
C LEU A 332 10.87 8.05 -0.52
N ARG A 333 10.66 6.78 -0.18
CA ARG A 333 9.33 6.16 -0.13
C ARG A 333 8.63 6.29 1.23
N HIS A 334 9.38 6.18 2.33
CA HIS A 334 8.86 6.04 3.69
C HIS A 334 8.99 7.30 4.56
N GLY A 335 9.47 8.42 4.03
CA GLY A 335 9.77 9.60 4.85
C GLY A 335 8.60 10.15 5.68
N ASP A 336 7.36 9.85 5.31
CA ASP A 336 6.17 10.26 6.08
C ASP A 336 5.83 9.27 7.23
N TYR A 337 6.36 8.04 7.26
CA TYR A 337 6.14 7.07 8.35
C TYR A 337 7.05 7.29 9.56
N PHE A 338 8.20 7.92 9.36
CA PHE A 338 9.09 8.23 10.45
C PHE A 338 8.57 9.47 11.15
N ASP A 339 7.92 9.37 12.31
CA ASP A 339 7.48 10.58 13.03
C ASP A 339 8.66 11.35 13.66
N ASN A 340 9.79 10.67 13.87
CA ASN A 340 10.95 11.28 14.49
C ASN A 340 11.67 12.26 13.53
N ASN A 341 11.65 13.54 13.90
CA ASN A 341 12.31 14.62 13.15
C ASN A 341 13.82 14.38 12.97
N PHE A 342 14.51 13.78 13.95
CA PHE A 342 15.92 13.46 13.85
C PHE A 342 16.18 12.46 12.72
N ILE A 343 15.38 11.40 12.63
CA ILE A 343 15.49 10.39 11.58
C ILE A 343 15.25 11.05 10.20
N LYS A 344 14.23 11.92 10.07
CA LYS A 344 14.00 12.67 8.82
C LYS A 344 15.21 13.53 8.43
N ILE A 345 15.84 14.21 9.40
CA ILE A 345 17.03 15.03 9.15
C ILE A 345 18.19 14.14 8.72
N ALA A 346 18.48 13.06 9.45
CA ALA A 346 19.55 12.12 9.13
C ALA A 346 19.42 11.57 7.69
N PHE A 347 18.21 11.16 7.29
CA PHE A 347 17.99 10.69 5.93
C PHE A 347 18.05 11.79 4.86
N ARG A 348 17.70 13.06 5.19
CA ARG A 348 17.91 14.21 4.28
C ARG A 348 19.41 14.51 4.08
N MET A 349 20.25 14.12 5.03
CA MET A 349 21.70 14.27 4.93
C MET A 349 22.38 13.18 4.09
N LEU A 350 21.71 12.06 3.79
CA LEU A 350 22.33 10.96 3.03
C LEU A 350 22.88 11.36 1.65
N PRO A 351 22.20 12.18 0.82
CA PRO A 351 22.79 12.65 -0.44
C PRO A 351 24.08 13.46 -0.24
N PHE A 352 24.23 14.15 0.89
CA PHE A 352 25.46 14.87 1.24
C PHE A 352 26.58 13.92 1.67
N ILE A 353 26.21 12.84 2.37
CA ILE A 353 27.14 11.75 2.74
C ILE A 353 27.63 11.03 1.48
N ILE A 354 26.72 10.66 0.57
CA ILE A 354 27.05 10.00 -0.70
C ILE A 354 27.94 10.89 -1.58
N SER A 355 27.67 12.20 -1.63
CA SER A 355 28.50 13.13 -2.41
C SER A 355 29.85 13.46 -1.75
N GLY A 356 30.07 13.04 -0.50
CA GLY A 356 31.31 13.30 0.23
C GLY A 356 31.50 14.76 0.65
N VAL A 357 30.45 15.59 0.56
CA VAL A 357 30.51 17.05 0.77
C VAL A 357 30.84 17.44 2.22
N GLY A 358 30.67 16.55 3.20
CA GLY A 358 30.94 16.84 4.62
C GLY A 358 32.16 16.16 5.24
N LEU A 359 32.87 15.30 4.50
CA LEU A 359 33.93 14.43 5.06
C LEU A 359 35.33 14.75 4.53
N ARG A 360 35.49 15.79 3.72
CA ARG A 360 36.81 16.20 3.23
C ARG A 360 37.33 17.27 4.19
N GLU A 361 38.32 16.88 5.00
CA GLU A 361 38.97 17.76 5.97
C GLU A 361 39.45 19.07 5.33
N ASN A 362 39.40 20.12 6.13
CA ASN A 362 39.32 21.54 5.80
C ASN A 362 40.48 22.17 4.99
N ASP A 363 41.45 21.41 4.51
CA ASP A 363 42.72 21.98 4.04
C ASP A 363 42.61 22.69 2.67
N ASP A 364 41.68 22.26 1.80
CA ASP A 364 41.46 22.87 0.48
C ASP A 364 40.45 24.05 0.49
N PHE A 365 39.71 24.24 1.59
CA PHE A 365 38.67 25.28 1.65
C PHE A 365 39.27 26.68 1.84
N ILE A 366 40.38 26.79 2.57
CA ILE A 366 41.02 28.07 2.87
C ILE A 366 41.79 28.61 1.67
N THR A 367 42.36 27.75 0.82
CA THR A 367 43.25 28.15 -0.28
C THR A 367 42.52 28.47 -1.60
N SER A 368 41.24 28.12 -1.74
CA SER A 368 40.54 28.20 -3.03
C SER A 368 39.51 29.34 -3.15
N GLY A 369 39.92 30.56 -2.79
CA GLY A 369 39.44 31.82 -3.41
C GLY A 369 37.93 31.96 -3.69
N GLY A 370 37.07 31.65 -2.72
CA GLY A 370 35.65 32.05 -2.72
C GLY A 370 34.70 31.39 -3.74
N LYS A 371 35.14 30.42 -4.56
CA LYS A 371 34.20 29.69 -5.44
C LYS A 371 33.43 28.67 -4.61
N SER A 372 32.10 28.69 -4.72
CA SER A 372 31.24 27.82 -3.92
C SER A 372 31.61 26.33 -4.12
N PRO A 373 31.72 25.54 -3.04
CA PRO A 373 32.15 24.13 -3.09
C PRO A 373 31.25 23.28 -3.99
N PHE A 374 30.01 23.72 -4.23
CA PHE A 374 29.04 23.08 -5.11
C PHE A 374 29.48 23.02 -6.58
N LEU A 375 30.21 24.03 -7.08
CA LEU A 375 30.60 24.09 -8.49
C LEU A 375 31.67 23.04 -8.84
N LYS A 376 32.49 22.65 -7.87
CA LYS A 376 33.58 21.66 -8.03
C LYS A 376 33.12 20.19 -7.95
N LEU A 377 31.85 19.91 -7.65
CA LEU A 377 31.34 18.53 -7.63
C LEU A 377 31.35 17.93 -9.04
N SER A 378 31.67 16.63 -9.14
CA SER A 378 31.48 15.86 -10.37
C SER A 378 30.01 15.92 -10.81
N ALA A 379 29.75 15.82 -12.11
CA ALA A 379 28.39 15.87 -12.64
C ALA A 379 27.53 14.76 -12.02
N THR A 380 28.07 13.56 -11.86
CA THR A 380 27.46 12.46 -11.09
C THR A 380 26.98 12.86 -9.69
N LYS A 381 27.82 13.54 -8.88
CA LYS A 381 27.44 13.98 -7.53
C LYS A 381 26.37 15.08 -7.57
N LYS A 382 26.45 15.99 -8.55
CA LYS A 382 25.41 17.01 -8.80
C LYS A 382 24.06 16.35 -9.13
N ILE A 383 24.06 15.28 -9.93
CA ILE A 383 22.85 14.53 -10.28
C ILE A 383 22.21 13.89 -9.03
N ILE A 384 23.00 13.27 -8.14
CA ILE A 384 22.46 12.72 -6.88
C ILE A 384 21.86 13.83 -6.02
N LEU A 385 22.52 14.98 -5.93
CA LEU A 385 22.03 16.10 -5.13
C LEU A 385 20.75 16.73 -5.72
N LEU A 386 20.55 16.66 -7.03
CA LEU A 386 19.32 17.07 -7.73
C LEU A 386 18.10 16.24 -7.29
N THR A 387 18.27 15.05 -6.71
CA THR A 387 17.15 14.25 -6.21
C THR A 387 16.42 14.92 -5.04
N LEU A 388 17.09 15.80 -4.27
CA LEU A 388 16.49 16.55 -3.16
C LEU A 388 15.41 17.55 -3.62
N PRO A 389 15.71 18.52 -4.49
CA PRO A 389 14.68 19.43 -5.00
C PRO A 389 13.62 18.67 -5.82
N LEU A 390 14.01 17.61 -6.54
CA LEU A 390 13.07 16.78 -7.30
C LEU A 390 12.03 16.12 -6.40
N ARG A 391 12.43 15.64 -5.22
CA ARG A 391 11.49 15.15 -4.20
C ARG A 391 10.52 16.24 -3.73
N GLY A 392 11.03 17.46 -3.52
CA GLY A 392 10.21 18.61 -3.15
C GLY A 392 9.14 18.91 -4.22
N ILE A 393 9.56 18.93 -5.49
CA ILE A 393 8.67 19.12 -6.64
C ILE A 393 7.63 17.99 -6.72
N TYR A 394 8.05 16.73 -6.54
CA TYR A 394 7.12 15.60 -6.53
C TYR A 394 6.12 15.70 -5.38
N LYS A 395 6.54 16.08 -4.16
CA LYS A 395 5.62 16.27 -3.02
C LYS A 395 4.63 17.41 -3.29
N LEU A 396 5.09 18.49 -3.90
CA LEU A 396 4.23 19.60 -4.34
C LEU A 396 3.20 19.11 -5.37
N PHE A 397 3.64 18.37 -6.39
CA PHE A 397 2.77 17.78 -7.41
C PHE A 397 1.75 16.81 -6.81
N TYR A 398 2.19 15.89 -5.94
CA TYR A 398 1.31 14.93 -5.28
C TYR A 398 0.26 15.63 -4.42
N ASN A 399 0.66 16.61 -3.60
CA ASN A 399 -0.24 17.33 -2.71
C ASN A 399 -1.26 18.19 -3.47
N LEU A 400 -0.82 18.89 -4.52
CA LEU A 400 -1.69 19.76 -5.32
C LEU A 400 -2.60 18.98 -6.28
N GLY A 401 -2.11 17.87 -6.82
CA GLY A 401 -2.81 17.03 -7.80
C GLY A 401 -3.56 15.87 -7.15
N LEU A 402 -2.83 14.79 -6.85
CA LEU A 402 -3.41 13.51 -6.42
C LEU A 402 -4.10 13.59 -5.05
N ASN A 403 -3.46 14.23 -4.07
CA ASN A 403 -4.03 14.33 -2.72
C ASN A 403 -5.31 15.17 -2.71
N ARG A 404 -5.41 16.17 -3.57
CA ARG A 404 -6.64 16.94 -3.76
C ARG A 404 -7.77 16.11 -4.35
N ILE A 405 -7.47 15.19 -5.28
CA ILE A 405 -8.46 14.24 -5.80
C ILE A 405 -8.93 13.32 -4.66
N TYR A 406 -8.00 12.78 -3.87
CA TYR A 406 -8.33 11.96 -2.71
C TYR A 406 -9.16 12.70 -1.67
N TYR A 407 -8.86 13.98 -1.39
CA TYR A 407 -9.65 14.84 -0.53
C TYR A 407 -11.10 14.94 -1.00
N LYS A 408 -11.34 15.17 -2.30
CA LYS A 408 -12.69 15.23 -2.86
C LYS A 408 -13.43 13.90 -2.75
N TRP A 409 -12.74 12.77 -2.92
CA TRP A 409 -13.32 11.44 -2.72
C TRP A 409 -13.66 11.19 -1.25
N CYS A 410 -12.75 11.57 -0.35
CA CYS A 410 -12.94 11.47 1.09
C CYS A 410 -14.13 12.33 1.56
N LYS A 411 -14.26 13.57 1.08
CA LYS A 411 -15.40 14.45 1.39
C LYS A 411 -16.75 13.82 1.03
N LYS A 412 -16.79 12.99 -0.02
CA LYS A 412 -18.02 12.33 -0.47
C LYS A 412 -18.34 11.05 0.31
N VAL A 413 -17.34 10.23 0.62
CA VAL A 413 -17.55 8.89 1.22
C VAL A 413 -17.39 8.89 2.74
N GLN A 414 -16.51 9.74 3.27
CA GLN A 414 -16.17 9.84 4.70
C GLN A 414 -16.13 11.31 5.15
N PRO A 415 -17.27 12.03 5.14
CA PRO A 415 -17.32 13.40 5.62
C PRO A 415 -16.88 13.52 7.09
N CYS A 416 -17.24 12.56 7.94
CA CYS A 416 -16.94 12.62 9.38
C CYS A 416 -15.42 12.69 9.64
N LEU A 417 -14.61 11.92 8.89
CA LEU A 417 -13.15 11.96 9.03
C LEU A 417 -12.56 13.35 8.77
N ILE A 418 -13.16 14.09 7.84
CA ILE A 418 -12.74 15.46 7.54
C ILE A 418 -13.25 16.41 8.63
N ALA A 419 -14.50 16.27 9.05
CA ALA A 419 -15.10 17.09 10.10
C ALA A 419 -14.31 16.99 11.42
N ASP A 420 -13.88 15.78 11.80
CA ASP A 420 -13.09 15.52 13.01
C ASP A 420 -11.70 16.20 12.97
N SER A 421 -11.17 16.47 11.78
CA SER A 421 -9.86 17.12 11.60
C SER A 421 -9.92 18.65 11.57
N LEU A 422 -11.12 19.24 11.59
CA LEU A 422 -11.35 20.67 11.41
C LEU A 422 -11.85 21.32 12.70
N SER A 423 -11.51 22.59 12.87
CA SER A 423 -12.13 23.38 13.94
C SER A 423 -13.61 23.66 13.62
N PHE A 424 -14.43 23.85 14.65
CA PHE A 424 -15.87 24.11 14.48
C PHE A 424 -16.17 25.29 13.55
N LYS A 425 -15.43 26.40 13.67
CA LYS A 425 -15.56 27.58 12.78
C LYS A 425 -15.18 27.29 11.33
N GLU A 426 -14.23 26.37 11.10
CA GLU A 426 -13.88 25.95 9.75
C GLU A 426 -14.94 25.01 9.17
N LEU A 427 -15.50 24.13 9.99
CA LEU A 427 -16.58 23.22 9.61
C LEU A 427 -17.83 23.99 9.16
N GLU A 428 -18.32 24.92 9.99
CA GLU A 428 -19.48 25.76 9.69
C GLU A 428 -19.29 26.55 8.37
N ARG A 429 -18.09 27.10 8.16
CA ARG A 429 -17.76 27.78 6.91
C ARG A 429 -17.78 26.83 5.71
N MET A 430 -17.28 25.61 5.85
CA MET A 430 -17.31 24.63 4.76
C MET A 430 -18.72 24.13 4.46
N GLU A 431 -19.59 24.05 5.47
CA GLU A 431 -20.99 23.67 5.30
C GLU A 431 -21.73 24.74 4.50
N LYS A 432 -21.60 26.01 4.89
CA LYS A 432 -22.14 27.14 4.14
C LYS A 432 -21.67 27.16 2.68
N GLU A 433 -20.38 26.95 2.44
CA GLU A 433 -19.83 26.88 1.08
C GLU A 433 -20.35 25.67 0.29
N THR A 434 -20.62 24.55 0.97
CA THR A 434 -21.18 23.36 0.33
C THR A 434 -22.64 23.58 -0.05
N GLU A 435 -23.38 24.35 0.74
CA GLU A 435 -24.74 24.79 0.41
C GLU A 435 -24.74 25.74 -0.80
N GLU A 436 -23.90 26.77 -0.80
CA GLU A 436 -23.73 27.69 -1.93
C GLU A 436 -23.32 26.95 -3.23
N ASP A 437 -22.43 25.96 -3.13
CA ASP A 437 -22.05 25.11 -4.27
C ASP A 437 -23.22 24.29 -4.80
N TYR A 438 -24.03 23.73 -3.90
CA TYR A 438 -25.15 22.89 -4.25
C TYR A 438 -26.23 23.70 -4.98
N GLU A 439 -26.52 24.91 -4.50
CA GLU A 439 -27.40 25.86 -5.18
C GLU A 439 -26.85 26.25 -6.55
N ALA A 440 -25.56 26.57 -6.64
CA ALA A 440 -24.91 26.88 -7.91
C ALA A 440 -24.94 25.71 -8.91
N ASP A 441 -24.75 24.48 -8.42
CA ASP A 441 -24.83 23.26 -9.24
C ASP A 441 -26.26 22.99 -9.73
N LEU A 442 -27.28 23.25 -8.92
CA LEU A 442 -28.69 23.18 -9.34
C LEU A 442 -28.98 24.17 -10.47
N ILE A 443 -28.59 25.44 -10.29
CA ILE A 443 -28.74 26.49 -11.32
C ILE A 443 -27.99 26.10 -12.61
N ALA A 444 -26.76 25.56 -12.48
CA ALA A 444 -25.97 25.11 -13.62
C ALA A 444 -26.54 23.85 -14.31
N GLN A 445 -27.17 22.94 -13.56
CA GLN A 445 -27.87 21.79 -14.12
C GLN A 445 -29.11 22.23 -14.90
N GLU A 446 -29.90 23.15 -14.36
CA GLU A 446 -31.05 23.73 -15.05
C GLU A 446 -30.64 24.43 -16.34
N LYS A 447 -29.58 25.25 -16.28
CA LYS A 447 -29.01 25.88 -17.47
C LYS A 447 -28.57 24.86 -18.52
N ARG A 448 -27.85 23.81 -18.11
CA ARG A 448 -27.43 22.72 -19.03
C ARG A 448 -28.60 21.95 -19.61
N ARG A 449 -29.69 21.75 -18.85
CA ARG A 449 -30.91 21.11 -19.36
C ARG A 449 -31.56 21.96 -20.45
N ASN A 450 -31.43 23.28 -20.37
CA ASN A 450 -31.89 24.21 -21.39
C ASN A 450 -30.93 24.24 -22.60
N GLU A 451 -29.61 24.21 -22.38
CA GLU A 451 -28.58 24.22 -23.43
C GLU A 451 -28.48 22.87 -24.19
N MET A 452 -28.69 21.71 -23.53
CA MET A 452 -28.67 20.38 -24.19
C MET A 452 -29.78 20.22 -25.24
N LYS A 453 -30.79 21.09 -25.25
CA LYS A 453 -31.75 21.16 -26.34
C LYS A 453 -31.18 21.81 -27.61
N GLN A 454 -30.00 22.43 -27.53
CA GLN A 454 -29.49 23.35 -28.54
C GLN A 454 -28.17 22.91 -29.19
N GLU A 455 -27.45 21.90 -28.65
CA GLU A 455 -26.10 21.57 -29.10
C GLU A 455 -26.02 20.17 -29.77
N ASN A 456 -26.03 20.15 -31.10
CA ASN A 456 -25.71 18.98 -31.93
C ASN A 456 -24.55 19.39 -32.87
N ASN A 457 -23.52 18.54 -33.01
CA ASN A 457 -22.29 18.71 -33.83
C ASN A 457 -21.09 19.52 -33.25
N GLY A 458 -20.51 19.06 -32.13
CA GLY A 458 -19.20 19.52 -31.65
C GLY A 458 -18.13 18.41 -31.58
N ASN A 459 -16.91 18.70 -32.03
CA ASN A 459 -15.77 17.78 -32.09
C ASN A 459 -15.44 17.12 -30.72
N LYS A 460 -15.55 15.79 -30.64
CA LYS A 460 -15.43 14.98 -29.42
C LYS A 460 -14.11 15.14 -28.64
N LEU A 461 -12.98 15.31 -29.34
CA LEU A 461 -11.64 15.27 -28.73
C LEU A 461 -11.29 16.55 -27.95
N ILE A 462 -11.60 17.72 -28.53
CA ILE A 462 -11.35 19.03 -27.90
C ILE A 462 -12.21 19.17 -26.63
N ASN A 463 -13.45 18.68 -26.67
CA ASN A 463 -14.33 18.64 -25.51
C ASN A 463 -13.78 17.76 -24.39
N LEU A 464 -13.11 16.65 -24.71
CA LEU A 464 -12.52 15.75 -23.72
C LEU A 464 -11.31 16.41 -23.03
N MET A 465 -10.41 17.03 -23.80
CA MET A 465 -9.25 17.76 -23.26
C MET A 465 -9.66 18.97 -22.42
N GLN A 466 -10.62 19.78 -22.88
CA GLN A 466 -11.14 20.90 -22.11
C GLN A 466 -11.81 20.43 -20.80
N LYS A 467 -12.51 19.29 -20.81
CA LYS A 467 -13.10 18.70 -19.61
C LYS A 467 -12.03 18.30 -18.59
N LEU A 468 -10.91 17.75 -19.05
CA LEU A 468 -9.76 17.40 -18.22
C LEU A 468 -9.10 18.65 -17.60
N ILE A 469 -8.86 19.70 -18.41
CA ILE A 469 -8.29 20.96 -17.92
C ILE A 469 -9.21 21.63 -16.88
N ARG A 470 -10.53 21.66 -17.12
CA ARG A 470 -11.50 22.23 -16.16
C ARG A 470 -11.58 21.43 -14.85
N ILE A 471 -11.33 20.13 -14.88
CA ILE A 471 -11.26 19.30 -13.66
C ILE A 471 -10.02 19.66 -12.83
N ILE A 472 -8.89 19.94 -13.48
CA ILE A 472 -7.62 20.27 -12.83
C ILE A 472 -7.62 21.72 -12.33
N LEU A 473 -7.99 22.66 -13.20
CA LEU A 473 -8.03 24.11 -12.95
C LEU A 473 -9.48 24.62 -13.00
N PRO A 474 -10.25 24.55 -11.90
CA PRO A 474 -11.55 25.19 -11.85
C PRO A 474 -11.41 26.71 -12.07
N LYS A 475 -12.41 27.34 -12.69
CA LYS A 475 -12.45 28.80 -12.90
C LYS A 475 -12.02 29.52 -11.62
N LEU A 476 -10.94 30.29 -11.72
CA LEU A 476 -10.33 31.06 -10.64
C LEU A 476 -11.21 32.28 -10.29
N SER A 477 -12.36 32.03 -9.67
CA SER A 477 -13.09 33.09 -8.95
C SER A 477 -12.38 33.39 -7.63
N ILE A 478 -12.50 34.62 -7.12
CA ILE A 478 -11.90 35.04 -5.84
C ILE A 478 -12.42 34.18 -4.67
N SER A 479 -13.71 33.81 -4.69
CA SER A 479 -14.29 32.86 -3.72
C SER A 479 -13.65 31.47 -3.84
N ASN A 480 -13.47 30.99 -5.07
CA ASN A 480 -12.80 29.72 -5.36
C ASN A 480 -11.33 29.72 -4.93
N LEU A 481 -10.65 30.87 -4.93
CA LEU A 481 -9.27 30.97 -4.48
C LEU A 481 -9.14 30.78 -2.97
N LYS A 482 -10.02 31.40 -2.18
CA LYS A 482 -10.06 31.20 -0.70
C LYS A 482 -10.33 29.73 -0.37
N ARG A 483 -11.25 29.10 -1.11
CA ARG A 483 -11.54 27.66 -1.00
C ARG A 483 -10.37 26.78 -1.41
N LEU A 484 -9.80 27.03 -2.58
CA LEU A 484 -8.64 26.30 -3.07
C LEU A 484 -7.47 26.40 -2.08
N LYS A 485 -7.24 27.58 -1.49
CA LYS A 485 -6.21 27.76 -0.46
C LYS A 485 -6.44 26.85 0.74
N ARG A 486 -7.69 26.73 1.24
CA ARG A 486 -8.01 25.82 2.36
C ARG A 486 -7.87 24.35 1.96
N GLU A 487 -8.40 23.97 0.80
CA GLU A 487 -8.24 22.60 0.27
C GLU A 487 -6.76 22.23 0.19
N ILE A 488 -5.93 23.13 -0.35
CA ILE A 488 -4.49 22.95 -0.45
C ILE A 488 -3.87 22.83 0.94
N ILE A 489 -4.16 23.73 1.89
CA ILE A 489 -3.63 23.66 3.26
C ILE A 489 -3.98 22.31 3.90
N ASN A 490 -5.22 21.84 3.77
CA ASN A 490 -5.64 20.54 4.29
C ASN A 490 -4.92 19.38 3.57
N CYS A 491 -4.74 19.46 2.26
CA CYS A 491 -3.96 18.48 1.48
C CYS A 491 -2.46 18.51 1.81
N PHE A 492 -1.91 19.60 2.35
CA PHE A 492 -0.53 19.63 2.83
C PHE A 492 -0.39 19.07 4.25
N LYS A 493 -1.42 19.20 5.09
CA LYS A 493 -1.47 18.67 6.45
C LYS A 493 -1.73 17.16 6.49
N THR A 494 -2.69 16.69 5.70
CA THR A 494 -3.21 15.32 5.79
C THR A 494 -3.08 14.61 4.44
N ASN A 495 -2.50 13.41 4.43
CA ASN A 495 -2.44 12.57 3.23
C ASN A 495 -3.70 11.70 3.12
N TYR A 496 -4.70 12.22 2.41
CA TYR A 496 -5.98 11.53 2.17
C TYR A 496 -5.83 10.28 1.29
N GLY A 497 -4.71 10.12 0.58
CA GLY A 497 -4.42 8.90 -0.17
C GLY A 497 -4.26 7.65 0.72
N LEU A 498 -3.95 7.84 2.01
CA LEU A 498 -3.86 6.74 2.98
C LEU A 498 -5.23 6.21 3.41
N VAL A 499 -6.30 7.01 3.29
CA VAL A 499 -7.65 6.63 3.72
C VAL A 499 -8.20 5.44 2.92
N PHE A 500 -7.93 5.41 1.61
CA PHE A 500 -8.42 4.35 0.73
C PHE A 500 -7.47 3.15 0.64
N ARG A 501 -6.23 3.31 1.09
CA ARG A 501 -5.17 2.33 0.89
C ARG A 501 -4.91 1.53 2.16
N LYS A 502 -5.00 0.20 2.06
CA LYS A 502 -4.42 -0.67 3.08
C LYS A 502 -2.89 -0.64 2.94
N THR A 503 -2.20 -0.34 4.03
CA THR A 503 -0.74 -0.20 4.01
C THR A 503 -0.10 -1.56 4.25
N ASN A 504 0.13 -2.33 3.19
CA ASN A 504 0.95 -3.55 3.30
C ASN A 504 2.43 -3.20 3.16
N ILE A 505 3.17 -3.21 4.28
CA ILE A 505 4.59 -2.86 4.34
C ILE A 505 5.43 -3.68 3.35
N PHE A 506 5.05 -4.93 3.10
CA PHE A 506 5.79 -5.82 2.20
C PHE A 506 5.61 -5.47 0.73
N LEU A 507 4.39 -5.13 0.31
CA LEU A 507 4.16 -4.58 -1.03
C LEU A 507 4.97 -3.28 -1.22
N TYR A 508 5.09 -2.46 -0.16
CA TYR A 508 5.94 -1.27 -0.23
C TYR A 508 7.43 -1.60 -0.39
N ILE A 509 7.98 -2.54 0.39
CA ILE A 509 9.38 -2.95 0.26
C ILE A 509 9.64 -3.55 -1.12
N SER A 510 8.83 -4.52 -1.53
CA SER A 510 8.92 -5.15 -2.85
C SER A 510 8.89 -4.12 -3.97
N THR A 511 7.90 -3.23 -3.97
CA THR A 511 7.81 -2.17 -4.99
C THR A 511 8.90 -1.10 -4.89
N THR A 512 9.65 -1.02 -3.80
CA THR A 512 10.82 -0.13 -3.66
C THR A 512 12.07 -0.77 -4.27
N LEU A 513 12.23 -2.09 -4.11
CA LEU A 513 13.34 -2.86 -4.67
C LEU A 513 13.19 -3.10 -6.18
N THR A 514 11.97 -3.35 -6.67
CA THR A 514 11.72 -3.57 -8.10
C THR A 514 11.76 -2.30 -8.92
N TRP A 515 11.66 -1.13 -8.28
CA TRP A 515 11.53 0.14 -8.97
C TRP A 515 12.80 0.52 -9.75
N PRO A 516 14.04 0.46 -9.21
CA PRO A 516 15.26 0.66 -9.99
C PRO A 516 15.31 -0.18 -11.27
N ILE A 517 14.89 -1.45 -11.19
CA ILE A 517 14.85 -2.37 -12.33
C ILE A 517 13.88 -1.86 -13.40
N ALA A 518 12.64 -1.53 -12.99
CA ALA A 518 11.65 -0.95 -13.89
C ALA A 518 12.12 0.39 -14.49
N GLY A 519 12.83 1.21 -13.71
CA GLY A 519 13.36 2.49 -14.15
C GLY A 519 14.40 2.33 -15.26
N ARG A 520 15.31 1.36 -15.12
CA ARG A 520 16.27 0.98 -16.16
C ARG A 520 15.57 0.47 -17.42
N ILE A 521 14.53 -0.36 -17.28
CA ILE A 521 13.75 -0.87 -18.41
C ILE A 521 13.06 0.29 -19.15
N ILE A 522 12.39 1.20 -18.44
CA ILE A 522 11.75 2.36 -19.08
C ILE A 522 12.79 3.27 -19.73
N SER A 523 13.93 3.50 -19.08
CA SER A 523 15.03 4.29 -19.64
C SER A 523 15.54 3.70 -20.96
N SER A 524 15.83 2.39 -20.98
CA SER A 524 16.38 1.70 -22.14
C SER A 524 15.38 1.48 -23.27
N PHE A 525 14.10 1.24 -22.98
CA PHE A 525 13.08 1.00 -24.01
C PHE A 525 12.37 2.25 -24.51
N LEU A 526 12.05 3.20 -23.61
CA LEU A 526 11.23 4.37 -23.93
C LEU A 526 12.09 5.62 -24.10
N LEU A 527 12.92 5.96 -23.12
CA LEU A 527 13.63 7.24 -23.12
C LEU A 527 14.78 7.29 -24.13
N SER A 528 15.50 6.18 -24.32
CA SER A 528 16.60 6.09 -25.29
C SER A 528 16.16 6.39 -26.73
N LYS A 529 14.89 6.09 -27.07
CA LYS A 529 14.31 6.28 -28.40
C LYS A 529 13.88 7.71 -28.69
N ILE A 530 13.84 8.59 -27.69
CA ILE A 530 13.37 9.98 -27.85
C ILE A 530 14.61 10.87 -28.11
N PRO A 531 14.81 11.39 -29.34
CA PRO A 531 16.02 12.17 -29.67
C PRO A 531 16.14 13.45 -28.83
N GLN A 532 15.00 14.08 -28.51
CA GLN A 532 14.94 15.27 -27.65
C GLN A 532 15.47 14.99 -26.24
N MET A 533 15.23 13.77 -25.71
CA MET A 533 15.73 13.37 -24.40
C MET A 533 17.25 13.21 -24.44
N ASN A 534 17.81 12.58 -25.47
CA ASN A 534 19.26 12.46 -25.62
C ASN A 534 19.93 13.85 -25.78
N GLY A 535 19.31 14.77 -26.53
CA GLY A 535 19.79 16.16 -26.62
C GLY A 535 19.75 16.91 -25.29
N PHE A 536 18.70 16.70 -24.49
CA PHE A 536 18.63 17.23 -23.13
C PHE A 536 19.72 16.64 -22.22
N LEU A 537 19.88 15.32 -22.21
CA LEU A 537 20.87 14.63 -21.39
C LEU A 537 22.29 15.10 -21.70
N ASN A 538 22.65 15.17 -22.98
CA ASN A 538 23.98 15.65 -23.43
C ASN A 538 24.29 17.09 -22.99
N LYS A 539 23.28 17.90 -22.63
CA LYS A 539 23.50 19.25 -22.09
C LYS A 539 23.88 19.25 -20.61
N PHE A 540 23.50 18.21 -19.87
CA PHE A 540 23.70 18.09 -18.42
C PHE A 540 24.76 17.06 -18.03
N THR A 541 25.32 16.33 -19.00
CA THR A 541 26.30 15.25 -18.76
C THR A 541 27.47 15.37 -19.71
N ASP A 542 28.69 15.23 -19.17
CA ASP A 542 29.92 15.36 -19.95
C ASP A 542 30.30 14.03 -20.62
N THR A 543 29.89 12.91 -20.02
CA THR A 543 30.19 11.56 -20.50
C THR A 543 28.90 10.77 -20.83
N PRO A 544 28.95 9.82 -21.78
CA PRO A 544 27.79 9.01 -22.13
C PRO A 544 27.28 8.15 -20.95
N ASP A 545 28.18 7.71 -20.08
CA ASP A 545 27.86 6.92 -18.89
C ASP A 545 27.07 7.73 -17.86
N GLU A 546 27.42 9.01 -17.66
CA GLU A 546 26.63 9.93 -16.85
C GLU A 546 25.26 10.20 -17.49
N GLY A 547 25.21 10.29 -18.81
CA GLY A 547 23.97 10.37 -19.59
C GLY A 547 23.06 9.17 -19.33
N GLU A 548 23.61 7.96 -19.34
CA GLU A 548 22.87 6.74 -19.02
C GLU A 548 22.38 6.72 -17.56
N PHE A 549 23.23 7.09 -16.60
CA PHE A 549 22.85 7.19 -15.19
C PHE A 549 21.69 8.17 -14.98
N LEU A 550 21.78 9.38 -15.54
CA LEU A 550 20.74 10.39 -15.45
C LEU A 550 19.44 9.91 -16.12
N ARG A 551 19.54 9.26 -17.29
CA ARG A 551 18.37 8.67 -17.98
C ARG A 551 17.70 7.59 -17.13
N ASN A 552 18.47 6.74 -16.44
CA ASN A 552 17.96 5.71 -15.53
C ASN A 552 17.23 6.34 -14.32
N ILE A 553 17.75 7.45 -13.77
CA ILE A 553 17.06 8.21 -12.71
C ILE A 553 15.75 8.81 -13.23
N ILE A 554 15.73 9.42 -14.41
CA ILE A 554 14.50 9.94 -15.03
C ILE A 554 13.49 8.81 -15.26
N GLY A 555 13.97 7.65 -15.74
CA GLY A 555 13.18 6.43 -15.88
C GLY A 555 12.56 6.01 -14.55
N CYS A 556 13.32 6.06 -13.46
CA CYS A 556 12.80 5.83 -12.11
C CYS A 556 11.68 6.83 -11.78
N CYS A 557 11.87 8.14 -12.00
CA CYS A 557 10.82 9.13 -11.73
C CYS A 557 9.52 8.83 -12.49
N LEU A 558 9.61 8.40 -13.75
CA LEU A 558 8.43 7.99 -14.54
C LEU A 558 7.73 6.77 -13.94
N VAL A 559 8.47 5.76 -13.47
CA VAL A 559 7.86 4.60 -12.80
C VAL A 559 7.04 5.02 -11.58
N VAL A 560 7.49 6.01 -10.80
CA VAL A 560 6.71 6.53 -9.64
C VAL A 560 5.40 7.10 -10.09
N LEU A 561 5.43 7.96 -11.12
CA LEU A 561 4.23 8.61 -11.64
C LEU A 561 3.24 7.58 -12.19
N LEU A 562 3.74 6.58 -12.92
CA LEU A 562 2.92 5.46 -13.41
C LEU A 562 2.31 4.66 -12.25
N LYS A 563 3.12 4.31 -11.24
CA LYS A 563 2.66 3.62 -10.03
C LYS A 563 1.59 4.42 -9.30
N ASP A 564 1.74 5.74 -9.18
CA ASP A 564 0.76 6.59 -8.52
C ASP A 564 -0.51 6.73 -9.34
N GLY A 565 -0.43 6.73 -10.68
CA GLY A 565 -1.58 6.63 -11.56
C GLY A 565 -2.34 5.31 -11.39
N VAL A 566 -1.63 4.19 -11.29
CA VAL A 566 -2.21 2.88 -10.99
C VAL A 566 -2.86 2.86 -9.60
N ASN A 567 -2.19 3.41 -8.58
CA ASN A 567 -2.76 3.54 -7.24
C ASN A 567 -4.02 4.42 -7.24
N LEU A 568 -4.02 5.52 -7.99
CA LEU A 568 -5.19 6.39 -8.15
C LEU A 568 -6.36 5.63 -8.77
N TYR A 569 -6.10 4.81 -9.79
CA TYR A 569 -7.12 3.97 -10.42
C TYR A 569 -7.71 2.95 -9.43
N PHE A 570 -6.89 2.20 -8.69
CA PHE A 570 -7.39 1.25 -7.70
C PHE A 570 -8.20 1.93 -6.59
N ASN A 571 -7.71 3.07 -6.10
CA ASN A 571 -8.42 3.86 -5.10
C ASN A 571 -9.72 4.45 -5.66
N TYR A 572 -9.77 4.81 -6.95
CA TYR A 572 -11.00 5.23 -7.60
C TYR A 572 -12.03 4.09 -7.63
N CYS A 573 -11.62 2.88 -8.02
CA CYS A 573 -12.50 1.71 -7.98
C CYS A 573 -13.05 1.48 -6.56
N ARG A 574 -12.19 1.58 -5.54
CA ARG A 574 -12.62 1.46 -4.14
C ARG A 574 -13.54 2.59 -3.69
N TYR A 575 -13.27 3.83 -4.12
CA TYR A 575 -14.16 4.96 -3.91
C TYR A 575 -15.55 4.69 -4.50
N CYS A 576 -15.64 4.20 -5.74
CA CYS A 576 -16.91 3.82 -6.36
C CYS A 576 -17.62 2.72 -5.59
N GLN A 577 -16.90 1.70 -5.12
CA GLN A 577 -17.48 0.63 -4.30
C GLN A 577 -18.09 1.14 -2.99
N LEU A 578 -17.41 2.07 -2.32
CA LEU A 578 -17.90 2.64 -1.06
C LEU A 578 -19.06 3.62 -1.28
N ARG A 579 -19.03 4.38 -2.39
CA ARG A 579 -20.12 5.31 -2.76
C ARG A 579 -21.40 4.55 -3.11
N ASP A 580 -21.27 3.45 -3.84
CA ASP A 580 -22.40 2.68 -4.36
C ASP A 580 -22.79 1.51 -3.42
N MET A 581 -22.41 1.62 -2.14
CA MET A 581 -22.75 0.64 -1.12
C MET A 581 -24.20 0.84 -0.66
N ASP A 582 -24.97 -0.24 -0.67
CA ASP A 582 -26.38 -0.22 -0.27
C ASP A 582 -26.68 -1.29 0.77
N VAL A 583 -27.69 -1.03 1.59
CA VAL A 583 -28.11 -1.96 2.64
C VAL A 583 -29.07 -2.97 2.04
N VAL A 584 -28.74 -4.26 2.16
CA VAL A 584 -29.66 -5.32 1.77
C VAL A 584 -30.71 -5.42 2.86
N LYS A 585 -31.97 -5.08 2.54
CA LYS A 585 -33.10 -5.28 3.45
C LYS A 585 -33.22 -6.80 3.70
N MET A 586 -33.14 -7.19 4.97
CA MET A 586 -33.42 -8.56 5.45
C MET A 586 -34.92 -8.80 5.54
#